data_AF-A0A2V8DG79-F1
#
_entry.id   AF-A0A2V8DG79-F1
#
_cell.length_a   1.000
_cell.length_b   1.000
_cell.length_c   1.000
_cell.angle_alpha   90.00
_cell.angle_beta   90.00
_cell.angle_gamma   90.00
#
_symmetry.space_group_name_H-M   'P 1'
#
loop_
_entity.id
_entity.type
_entity.pdbx_description
1 polymer ?
#
loop_
_entity_poly.entity_id
_entity_poly.type
_entity_poly.pdbx_seq_one_letter_code
_entity_poly.pdbx_strand_id
1 'polypeptide(L)'
;MVDRLCQEYGDRIEVAWKAFELRPEGVSLPAPDNPTRRRRWETSVLPMAAERGLVMKLPPVAPRTRLAFQAVELAGDHSRRQAMHRATFEAFFRDGRDIGRIDVLAS
;
A
#
# COMPACT_ATOMS: atom_id res chain seq x y z
N MET A 1 6.12 10.96 3.73
CA MET A 1 7.40 11.44 3.13
C MET A 1 7.14 12.10 1.79
N VAL A 2 6.60 11.38 0.79
CA VAL A 2 6.25 11.96 -0.52
C VAL A 2 5.30 13.16 -0.39
N ASP A 3 4.22 13.04 0.40
CA ASP A 3 3.29 14.16 0.63
C ASP A 3 3.97 15.41 1.21
N ARG A 4 4.97 15.23 2.09
CA ARG A 4 5.75 16.34 2.65
C ARG A 4 6.60 17.01 1.56
N LEU A 5 7.23 16.23 0.69
CA LEU A 5 7.99 16.75 -0.44
C LEU A 5 7.09 17.53 -1.41
N CYS A 6 5.88 17.02 -1.70
CA CYS A 6 4.91 17.75 -2.51
C CYS A 6 4.49 19.06 -1.84
N GLN A 7 4.27 19.09 -0.52
CA GLN A 7 3.95 20.32 0.21
C GLN A 7 5.10 21.35 0.20
N GLU A 8 6.34 20.88 0.32
CA GLU A 8 7.53 21.75 0.42
C GLU A 8 7.97 22.29 -0.96
N TYR A 9 7.90 21.44 -2.00
CA TYR A 9 8.45 21.76 -3.31
C TYR A 9 7.39 22.14 -4.36
N GLY A 10 6.12 21.76 -4.16
CA GLY A 10 5.03 22.05 -5.10
C GLY A 10 5.37 21.61 -6.51
N ASP A 11 5.12 22.48 -7.49
CA ASP A 11 5.32 22.21 -8.92
C ASP A 11 6.80 22.13 -9.35
N ARG A 12 7.74 22.32 -8.42
CA ARG A 12 9.19 22.14 -8.70
C ARG A 12 9.60 20.68 -8.79
N ILE A 13 8.71 19.76 -8.39
CA ILE A 13 8.94 18.32 -8.49
C ILE A 13 7.73 17.66 -9.15
N GLU A 14 7.99 16.63 -9.94
CA GLU A 14 6.96 15.75 -10.46
C GLU A 14 7.09 14.38 -9.77
N VAL A 15 5.97 13.86 -9.27
CA VAL A 15 5.92 12.51 -8.66
C VAL A 15 5.30 11.55 -9.64
N ALA A 16 6.10 10.65 -10.19
CA ALA A 16 5.62 9.54 -11.02
C ALA A 16 5.58 8.25 -10.21
N TRP A 17 4.37 7.76 -9.89
CA TRP A 17 4.20 6.45 -9.27
C TRP A 17 4.47 5.34 -10.30
N LYS A 18 5.17 4.28 -9.87
CA LYS A 18 5.45 3.11 -10.70
C LYS A 18 5.07 1.84 -9.93
N ALA A 19 4.27 1.00 -10.58
CA ALA A 19 3.87 -0.28 -10.04
C ALA A 19 5.10 -1.19 -9.88
N PHE A 20 5.22 -1.85 -8.72
CA PHE A 20 6.28 -2.82 -8.45
C PHE A 20 5.74 -3.99 -7.65
N GLU A 21 5.79 -5.18 -8.24
CA GLU A 21 5.31 -6.41 -7.60
C GLU A 21 6.47 -7.14 -6.92
N LEU A 22 6.43 -7.21 -5.59
CA LEU A 22 7.37 -8.04 -4.82
C LEU A 22 7.21 -9.53 -5.13
N ARG A 23 5.99 -9.94 -5.53
CA ARG A 23 5.60 -11.32 -5.81
C ARG A 23 4.77 -11.34 -7.10
N PRO A 24 5.41 -11.23 -8.28
CA PRO A 24 4.71 -11.40 -9.55
C PRO A 24 4.21 -12.84 -9.73
N GLU A 25 3.46 -13.07 -10.79
CA GLU A 25 2.96 -14.40 -11.15
C GLU A 25 4.08 -15.45 -11.15
N GLY A 26 3.78 -16.65 -10.67
CA GLY A 26 4.76 -17.73 -10.48
C GLY A 26 5.60 -17.64 -9.20
N VAL A 27 5.71 -16.48 -8.54
CA VAL A 27 6.45 -16.36 -7.26
C VAL A 27 5.53 -16.66 -6.08
N SER A 28 5.89 -17.58 -5.20
CA SER A 28 5.06 -17.94 -4.03
C SER A 28 4.80 -16.75 -3.10
N LEU A 29 3.56 -16.64 -2.61
CA LEU A 29 3.18 -15.64 -1.61
C LEU A 29 3.72 -16.03 -0.21
N PRO A 30 4.04 -15.05 0.65
CA PRO A 30 4.40 -15.36 2.03
C PRO A 30 3.19 -15.89 2.79
N ALA A 31 3.41 -16.84 3.69
CA ALA A 31 2.38 -17.31 4.61
C ALA A 31 1.91 -16.14 5.51
N PRO A 32 0.61 -15.80 5.52
CA PRO A 32 0.12 -14.65 6.28
C PRO A 32 0.38 -14.76 7.79
N ASP A 33 0.38 -15.99 8.32
CA ASP A 33 0.52 -16.38 9.71
C ASP A 33 1.98 -16.65 10.15
N ASN A 34 2.96 -16.40 9.27
CA ASN A 34 4.37 -16.62 9.59
C ASN A 34 4.78 -15.89 10.90
N PRO A 35 5.25 -16.59 11.95
CA PRO A 35 5.58 -15.97 13.24
C PRO A 35 6.66 -14.88 13.14
N THR A 36 7.60 -15.00 12.20
CA THR A 36 8.64 -14.00 11.98
C THR A 36 8.08 -12.68 11.44
N ARG A 37 6.93 -12.72 10.75
CA ARG A 37 6.23 -11.54 10.25
C ARG A 37 5.68 -10.71 11.39
N ARG A 38 5.02 -11.36 12.36
CA ARG A 38 4.50 -10.72 13.58
C ARG A 38 5.64 -10.01 14.33
N ARG A 39 6.73 -10.71 14.60
CA ARG A 39 7.90 -10.13 15.28
C ARG A 39 8.44 -8.90 14.56
N ARG A 40 8.66 -8.97 13.23
CA ARG A 40 9.15 -7.81 12.46
C ARG A 40 8.21 -6.61 12.51
N TRP A 41 6.90 -6.88 12.52
CA TRP A 41 5.90 -5.83 12.65
C TRP A 41 5.95 -5.14 14.01
N GLU A 42 5.98 -5.92 15.09
CA GLU A 42 6.06 -5.40 16.46
C GLU A 42 7.36 -4.64 16.73
N THR A 43 8.49 -5.13 16.23
CA THR A 43 9.81 -4.54 16.55
C THR A 43 10.27 -3.44 15.59
N SER A 44 9.61 -3.25 14.44
CA SER A 44 10.09 -2.31 13.42
C SER A 44 8.98 -1.52 12.74
N VAL A 45 7.98 -2.20 12.16
CA VAL A 45 6.96 -1.50 11.34
C VAL A 45 6.05 -0.63 12.20
N LEU A 46 5.50 -1.17 13.29
CA LEU A 46 4.56 -0.45 14.16
C LEU A 46 5.22 0.73 14.90
N PRO A 47 6.44 0.60 15.47
CA PRO A 47 7.15 1.76 16.04
C PRO A 47 7.38 2.87 15.01
N MET A 48 7.84 2.52 13.80
CA MET A 48 8.09 3.49 12.73
C MET A 48 6.82 4.21 12.28
N ALA A 49 5.69 3.49 12.24
CA ALA A 49 4.38 4.06 11.93
C ALA A 49 3.93 5.04 13.02
N ALA A 50 4.06 4.67 14.30
CA ALA A 50 3.72 5.52 15.43
C ALA A 50 4.53 6.83 15.45
N GLU A 51 5.84 6.77 15.23
CA GLU A 51 6.71 7.95 15.09
C GLU A 51 6.25 8.93 13.99
N ARG A 52 5.57 8.41 12.97
CA ARG A 52 5.08 9.17 11.81
C ARG A 52 3.60 9.54 11.91
N GLY A 53 2.95 9.25 13.04
CA GLY A 53 1.52 9.49 13.23
C GLY A 53 0.62 8.62 12.34
N LEU A 54 1.12 7.47 11.86
CA LEU A 54 0.37 6.57 10.99
C LEU A 54 -0.28 5.45 11.82
N VAL A 55 -1.57 5.22 11.61
CA VAL A 55 -2.29 4.07 12.16
C VAL A 55 -2.15 2.89 11.19
N MET A 56 -1.41 1.86 11.60
CA MET A 56 -1.21 0.64 10.82
C MET A 56 -1.50 -0.61 11.66
N LYS A 57 -1.93 -1.68 10.99
CA LYS A 57 -2.18 -3.00 11.55
C LYS A 57 -1.48 -4.03 10.67
N LEU A 58 -1.01 -5.12 11.28
CA LEU A 58 -0.49 -6.27 10.54
C LEU A 58 -1.64 -6.86 9.69
N PRO A 59 -1.55 -6.85 8.35
CA PRO A 59 -2.63 -7.35 7.53
C PRO A 59 -2.79 -8.86 7.70
N PRO A 60 -4.01 -9.37 7.91
CA PRO A 60 -4.26 -10.81 8.10
C PRO A 60 -4.07 -11.61 6.81
N VAL A 61 -3.91 -10.94 5.67
CA VAL A 61 -3.78 -11.52 4.34
C VAL A 61 -2.46 -11.11 3.68
N ALA A 62 -2.05 -11.86 2.65
CA ALA A 62 -0.90 -11.57 1.80
C ALA A 62 -1.30 -11.68 0.31
N PRO A 63 -2.03 -10.69 -0.23
CA PRO A 63 -2.62 -10.79 -1.56
C PRO A 63 -1.62 -10.50 -2.68
N ARG A 64 -2.00 -10.87 -3.91
CA ARG A 64 -1.36 -10.37 -5.13
C ARG A 64 -1.73 -8.90 -5.32
N THR A 65 -0.75 -8.07 -5.66
CA THR A 65 -0.96 -6.62 -5.82
C THR A 65 -1.24 -6.19 -7.26
N ARG A 66 -1.24 -7.12 -8.23
CA ARG A 66 -1.45 -6.79 -9.65
C ARG A 66 -2.79 -6.08 -9.90
N LEU A 67 -3.88 -6.56 -9.30
CA LEU A 67 -5.20 -5.93 -9.46
C LEU A 67 -5.25 -4.54 -8.83
N ALA A 68 -4.67 -4.38 -7.64
CA ALA A 68 -4.52 -3.07 -7.01
C ALA A 68 -3.76 -2.08 -7.90
N PHE A 69 -2.66 -2.51 -8.53
CA PHE A 69 -1.91 -1.65 -9.45
C PHE A 69 -2.70 -1.31 -10.72
N GLN A 70 -3.39 -2.29 -11.31
CA GLN A 70 -4.28 -2.02 -12.45
C GLN A 70 -5.37 -1.02 -12.09
N ALA A 71 -5.97 -1.14 -10.91
CA ALA A 71 -7.00 -0.23 -10.44
C ALA A 71 -6.47 1.20 -10.24
N VAL A 72 -5.23 1.35 -9.74
CA VAL A 72 -4.55 2.65 -9.69
C VAL A 72 -4.34 3.21 -11.10
N GLU A 73 -3.83 2.43 -12.06
CA GLU A 73 -3.61 2.93 -13.42
C GLU A 73 -4.93 3.30 -14.14
N LEU A 74 -6.02 2.61 -13.83
CA LEU A 74 -7.36 2.86 -14.38
C LEU A 74 -8.06 4.08 -13.75
N ALA A 75 -7.56 4.63 -12.64
CA ALA A 75 -8.23 5.73 -11.93
C ALA A 75 -8.29 7.06 -12.73
N GLY A 76 -7.62 7.13 -13.88
CA GLY A 76 -7.72 8.25 -14.82
C GLY A 76 -6.63 9.28 -14.62
N ASP A 77 -7.01 10.49 -14.21
CA ASP A 77 -6.07 11.61 -14.04
C ASP A 77 -5.12 11.41 -12.84
N HIS A 78 -4.07 12.24 -12.76
CA HIS A 78 -3.05 12.16 -11.71
C HIS A 78 -3.64 12.22 -10.28
N SER A 79 -4.59 13.12 -10.03
CA SER A 79 -5.19 13.30 -8.72
C SER A 79 -5.98 12.07 -8.28
N ARG A 80 -6.76 11.48 -9.20
CA ARG A 80 -7.50 10.25 -8.94
C ARG A 80 -6.58 9.05 -8.74
N ARG A 81 -5.49 8.95 -9.50
CA ARG A 81 -4.47 7.91 -9.28
C ARG A 81 -3.83 8.03 -7.89
N GLN A 82 -3.51 9.25 -7.46
CA GLN A 82 -2.96 9.48 -6.11
C GLN A 82 -3.98 9.11 -5.02
N ALA A 83 -5.25 9.49 -5.18
CA ALA A 83 -6.31 9.12 -4.26
C ALA A 83 -6.50 7.59 -4.19
N MET A 84 -6.54 6.92 -5.35
CA MET A 84 -6.67 5.46 -5.44
C MET A 84 -5.47 4.73 -4.81
N HIS A 85 -4.26 5.26 -5.02
CA HIS A 85 -3.05 4.73 -4.40
C HIS A 85 -3.13 4.84 -2.87
N ARG A 86 -3.53 6.01 -2.33
CA ARG A 86 -3.72 6.18 -0.88
C ARG A 86 -4.81 5.26 -0.33
N ALA A 87 -5.97 5.19 -0.97
CA ALA A 87 -7.07 4.34 -0.55
C ALA A 87 -6.67 2.85 -0.52
N THR A 88 -5.91 2.39 -1.52
CA THR A 88 -5.39 1.02 -1.57
C THR A 88 -4.43 0.74 -0.42
N PHE A 89 -3.52 1.67 -0.11
CA PHE A 89 -2.61 1.54 1.03
C PHE A 89 -3.35 1.47 2.36
N GLU A 90 -4.35 2.34 2.55
CA GLU A 90 -5.16 2.36 3.76
C GLU A 90 -5.99 1.08 3.90
N ALA A 91 -6.67 0.65 2.84
CA ALA A 91 -7.45 -0.59 2.82
C ALA A 91 -6.60 -1.78 3.28
N PHE A 92 -5.35 -1.88 2.81
CA PHE A 92 -4.47 -2.97 3.20
C PHE A 92 -3.86 -2.79 4.60
N PHE A 93 -3.21 -1.67 4.88
CA PHE A 93 -2.38 -1.49 6.08
C PHE A 93 -3.11 -0.92 7.28
N ARG A 94 -4.20 -0.17 7.10
CA ARG A 94 -5.01 0.36 8.22
C ARG A 94 -6.21 -0.54 8.49
N ASP A 95 -6.86 -0.99 7.43
CA ASP A 95 -8.16 -1.67 7.52
C ASP A 95 -8.01 -3.21 7.39
N GLY A 96 -6.86 -3.70 6.93
CA GLY A 96 -6.57 -5.14 6.84
C GLY A 96 -7.34 -5.87 5.74
N ARG A 97 -7.86 -5.15 4.75
CA ARG A 97 -8.67 -5.67 3.64
C ARG A 97 -7.79 -6.32 2.56
N ASP A 98 -8.37 -7.27 1.85
CA ASP A 98 -7.73 -7.97 0.74
C ASP A 98 -7.80 -7.15 -0.56
N ILE A 99 -6.76 -6.37 -0.83
CA ILE A 99 -6.60 -5.57 -2.06
C ILE A 99 -6.35 -6.41 -3.33
N GLY A 100 -6.30 -7.74 -3.21
CA GLY A 100 -6.31 -8.66 -4.33
C GLY A 100 -7.71 -8.98 -4.83
N ARG A 101 -8.77 -8.45 -4.21
CA ARG A 101 -10.16 -8.67 -4.65
C ARG A 101 -10.77 -7.42 -5.26
N ILE A 102 -11.51 -7.60 -6.35
CA ILE A 102 -12.15 -6.50 -7.10
C ILE A 102 -13.20 -5.78 -6.25
N ASP A 103 -13.97 -6.51 -5.44
CA ASP A 103 -14.99 -5.92 -4.56
C ASP A 103 -14.39 -4.99 -3.49
N VAL A 104 -13.16 -5.27 -3.05
CA VAL A 104 -12.42 -4.38 -2.15
C VAL A 104 -11.89 -3.14 -2.85
N LEU A 105 -11.46 -3.28 -4.10
CA LEU A 105 -10.94 -2.17 -4.91
C LEU A 105 -12.04 -1.25 -5.46
N ALA A 106 -13.26 -1.75 -5.59
CA ALA A 106 -14.40 -1.01 -6.13
C ALA A 106 -15.29 -0.35 -5.06
N SER A 107 -15.02 -0.57 -3.77
CA SER A 107 -15.75 0.01 -2.64
C SER A 107 -15.22 1.39 -2.25
#